data_AF-A0A7D9DZ11-F1
#
_entry.id   AF-A0A7D9DZ11-F1
#
_cell.length_a   1.000
_cell.length_b   1.000
_cell.length_c   1.000
_cell.angle_alpha   90.00
_cell.angle_beta   90.00
_cell.angle_gamma   90.00
#
_symmetry.space_group_name_H-M   'P 1'
#
loop_
_entity.id
_entity.type
_entity.pdbx_description
1 polymer ?
#
loop_
_entity_poly.entity_id
_entity_poly.type
_entity_poly.pdbx_seq_one_letter_code
_entity_poly.pdbx_strand_id
1 'polypeptide(L)' 'EDERQYGIDWDGPVPNSDDNDYSHVEVPNTEIEMTETQKMHLNSLVQPLADSDCYGIDLYMQVRNFLLNLN' A
#
# COMPACT_ATOMS: atom_id res chain seq x y z
N GLU A 1 10.13 5.87 -22.41
CA GLU A 1 9.97 4.95 -21.27
C GLU A 1 9.50 3.63 -21.85
N ASP A 2 10.20 2.54 -21.55
CA ASP A 2 9.99 1.24 -22.21
C ASP A 2 9.01 0.42 -21.35
N GLU A 3 7.82 0.15 -21.86
CA GLU A 3 6.75 -0.65 -21.20
C GLU A 3 7.20 -2.09 -20.85
N ARG A 4 8.44 -2.46 -21.20
CA ARG A 4 9.07 -3.75 -20.95
C ARG A 4 9.82 -3.83 -19.62
N GLN A 5 9.90 -2.75 -18.85
CA GLN A 5 10.59 -2.76 -17.56
C GLN A 5 9.89 -3.63 -16.51
N TYR A 6 8.59 -3.91 -16.70
CA TYR A 6 7.84 -4.94 -15.99
C TYR A 6 7.48 -6.06 -16.98
N GLY A 7 8.49 -6.82 -17.41
CA GLY A 7 8.31 -7.94 -18.34
C GLY A 7 7.43 -9.04 -17.74
N ILE A 8 6.67 -9.75 -18.59
CA ILE A 8 5.99 -10.99 -18.21
C ILE A 8 7.06 -11.94 -17.66
N ASP A 9 6.89 -12.36 -16.41
CA ASP A 9 7.72 -13.41 -15.82
C ASP A 9 7.33 -14.75 -16.45
N TRP A 10 8.02 -15.12 -17.52
CA TRP A 10 7.79 -16.36 -18.26
C TRP A 10 8.14 -17.62 -17.45
N ASP A 11 8.96 -17.49 -16.40
CA ASP A 11 9.31 -18.56 -15.46
C ASP A 11 8.45 -18.50 -14.18
N GLY A 12 7.57 -17.50 -14.07
CA GLY A 12 6.65 -17.33 -12.96
C GLY A 12 5.66 -18.50 -12.89
N PRO A 13 5.18 -18.84 -11.68
CA PRO A 13 4.11 -19.82 -11.56
C PRO A 13 2.90 -19.34 -12.36
N VAL A 14 2.30 -20.26 -13.12
CA VAL A 14 1.01 -19.99 -13.77
C VAL A 14 0.01 -19.62 -12.67
N PRO A 15 -0.76 -18.53 -12.79
CA PRO A 15 -1.75 -18.16 -11.78
C PRO A 15 -2.62 -19.39 -11.48
N ASN A 16 -2.72 -19.78 -10.21
CA ASN A 16 -3.46 -20.97 -9.86
C ASN A 16 -4.94 -20.71 -10.22
N SER A 17 -5.56 -21.59 -10.99
CA SER A 17 -6.97 -21.39 -11.40
C SER A 17 -7.93 -21.38 -10.20
N ASP A 18 -7.49 -21.97 -9.08
CA ASP A 18 -8.17 -21.93 -7.78
C ASP A 18 -7.94 -20.61 -7.02
N ASP A 19 -6.93 -19.79 -7.37
CA ASP A 19 -6.70 -18.45 -6.78
C ASP A 19 -7.69 -17.39 -7.33
N ASN A 20 -8.48 -17.72 -8.35
CA ASN A 20 -9.64 -16.91 -8.71
C ASN A 20 -10.75 -17.01 -7.66
N ASP A 21 -10.62 -17.93 -6.71
CA ASP A 21 -11.43 -17.97 -5.51
C ASP A 21 -10.86 -16.99 -4.46
N TYR A 22 -11.19 -15.70 -4.63
CA TYR A 22 -10.92 -14.67 -3.63
C TYR A 22 -11.56 -14.97 -2.26
N SER A 23 -12.33 -16.06 -2.11
CA SER A 23 -12.88 -16.48 -0.82
C SER A 23 -11.83 -16.98 0.18
N HIS A 24 -10.61 -17.32 -0.26
CA HIS A 24 -9.57 -17.86 0.63
C HIS A 24 -8.67 -16.79 1.29
N VAL A 25 -8.68 -15.56 0.77
CA VAL A 25 -7.90 -14.45 1.37
C VAL A 25 -8.82 -13.63 2.26
N GLU A 26 -8.92 -14.03 3.52
CA GLU A 26 -9.60 -13.22 4.54
C GLU A 26 -8.71 -12.04 4.95
N VAL A 27 -8.90 -10.89 4.30
CA VAL A 27 -8.35 -9.63 4.80
C VAL A 27 -9.28 -9.14 5.93
N PRO A 28 -8.80 -9.00 7.17
CA PRO A 28 -9.62 -8.48 8.24
C PRO A 28 -9.99 -7.02 7.94
N ASN A 29 -11.27 -6.69 8.08
CA ASN A 29 -11.69 -5.29 8.05
C ASN A 29 -11.01 -4.55 9.20
N THR A 30 -10.11 -3.63 8.85
CA THR A 30 -9.41 -2.76 9.80
C THR A 30 -10.07 -1.39 9.74
N GLU A 31 -11.00 -1.13 10.65
CA GLU A 31 -11.58 0.19 10.82
C GLU A 31 -10.74 1.01 11.80
N ILE A 32 -10.28 2.18 11.35
CA ILE A 32 -9.61 3.18 12.19
C ILE A 32 -10.52 4.42 12.21
N GLU A 33 -11.05 4.72 13.38
CA GLU A 33 -11.80 5.96 13.61
C GLU A 33 -10.80 7.12 13.77
N MET A 34 -10.64 7.92 12.72
CA MET A 34 -9.87 9.18 12.77
C MET A 34 -10.82 10.37 12.86
N THR A 35 -10.51 11.29 13.77
CA THR A 35 -11.08 12.64 13.78
C THR A 35 -10.72 13.39 12.50
N GLU A 36 -11.50 14.41 12.13
CA GLU A 36 -11.19 15.25 10.96
C GLU A 36 -9.81 15.90 11.04
N THR A 37 -9.38 16.30 12.25
CA THR A 37 -8.03 16.84 12.48
C THR A 37 -6.95 15.82 12.17
N GLN A 38 -7.13 14.55 12.58
CA GLN A 38 -6.18 13.47 12.27
C GLN A 38 -6.13 13.17 10.77
N LYS A 39 -7.27 13.22 10.07
CA LYS A 39 -7.32 13.06 8.61
C LYS A 39 -6.60 14.19 7.88
N MET A 40 -6.79 15.45 8.31
CA MET A 40 -6.05 16.59 7.75
C MET A 40 -4.54 16.44 7.97
N HIS A 41 -4.15 16.00 9.16
CA HIS A 41 -2.75 15.79 9.49
C HIS A 41 -2.13 14.66 8.66
N LEU A 42 -2.84 13.54 8.48
CA LEU A 42 -2.42 12.45 7.60
C LEU A 42 -2.18 12.95 6.17
N ASN A 43 -3.14 13.68 5.61
CA ASN A 43 -3.03 14.24 4.25
C ASN A 43 -1.88 15.23 4.09
N SER A 44 -1.49 15.94 5.16
CA SER A 44 -0.35 16.86 5.12
C SER A 44 1.01 16.16 5.23
N LEU A 45 1.06 14.98 5.87
CA LEU A 45 2.31 14.29 6.20
C LEU A 45 2.65 13.17 5.22
N VAL A 46 1.63 12.53 4.65
CA VAL A 46 1.78 11.42 3.72
C VAL A 46 1.43 11.92 2.33
N GLN A 47 2.43 12.06 1.46
CA GLN A 47 2.22 12.44 0.06
C GLN A 47 2.40 11.20 -0.83
N PRO A 48 1.30 10.53 -1.25
CA PRO A 48 1.39 9.28 -2.01
C PRO A 48 1.90 9.47 -3.43
N LEU A 49 2.17 10.70 -3.88
CA LEU A 49 2.71 10.96 -5.21
C LEU A 49 4.04 11.72 -5.11
N ALA A 50 4.72 11.63 -3.97
CA ALA A 50 6.05 12.19 -3.83
C ALA A 50 7.06 11.33 -4.60
N ASP A 51 8.02 12.00 -5.22
CA ASP A 51 9.17 11.32 -5.82
C ASP A 51 9.99 10.65 -4.72
N SER A 52 10.26 9.37 -4.90
CA SER A 52 11.08 8.56 -4.00
C SER A 52 11.70 7.38 -4.76
N ASP A 53 12.99 7.16 -4.55
CA ASP A 53 13.71 5.98 -5.05
C ASP A 53 13.21 4.67 -4.39
N CYS A 54 12.58 4.78 -3.22
CA CYS A 54 12.11 3.68 -2.38
C CYS A 54 10.64 3.87 -1.98
N TYR A 55 9.80 4.21 -2.96
CA TYR A 55 8.42 4.67 -2.76
C TYR A 55 7.61 3.88 -1.71
N GLY A 56 7.58 2.54 -1.82
CA GLY A 56 6.81 1.71 -0.89
C GLY A 56 7.32 1.75 0.55
N ILE A 57 8.64 1.83 0.74
CA ILE A 57 9.27 1.91 2.07
C ILE A 57 8.97 3.28 2.69
N ASP A 58 9.13 4.35 1.91
CA ASP A 58 8.94 5.71 2.42
C ASP A 58 7.48 5.96 2.79
N LEU A 59 6.53 5.51 1.95
CA LEU A 59 5.11 5.60 2.25
C LEU A 59 4.78 4.84 3.55
N TYR A 60 5.30 3.61 3.69
CA TYR A 60 5.10 2.81 4.90
C TYR A 60 5.65 3.52 6.15
N MET A 61 6.86 4.09 6.07
CA MET A 61 7.48 4.79 7.19
C MET A 61 6.73 6.07 7.56
N GLN A 62 6.25 6.84 6.59
CA GLN A 62 5.44 8.05 6.84
C GLN A 62 4.14 7.71 7.56
N VAL A 63 3.40 6.69 7.08
CA VAL A 63 2.15 6.24 7.70
C VAL A 63 2.40 5.67 9.10
N ARG A 64 3.44 4.84 9.27
CA ARG A 64 3.82 4.28 10.58
C ARG A 64 4.15 5.37 11.59
N ASN A 65 4.89 6.39 11.18
CA ASN A 65 5.23 7.52 12.05
C ASN A 65 3.97 8.33 12.41
N PHE A 66 3.05 8.55 11.47
CA PHE A 66 1.77 9.18 11.76
C PHE A 66 0.99 8.40 12.84
N LEU A 67 0.86 7.07 12.69
CA LEU A 67 0.13 6.22 13.64
C LEU A 67 0.78 6.20 15.03
N LEU A 68 2.12 6.18 15.12
CA LEU A 68 2.83 6.23 16.42
C LEU A 68 2.62 7.56 17.16
N ASN A 69 2.46 8.65 16.41
CA ASN A 69 2.23 9.99 16.96
C ASN A 69 0.73 10.32 17.13
N LEU A 70 -0.15 9.36 16.88
CA LEU A 70 -1.60 9.52 17.06
C LEU A 70 -2.07 9.36 18.51
N ASN A 71 -1.18 8.88 19.40
CA ASN A 71 -1.42 8.67 20.83
C ASN A 71 -1.43 9.98 21.64
#